data_AF-A0A7W6CIZ0-F1
#
_entry.id   AF-A0A7W6CIZ0-F1
#
_cell.length_a   1.000
_cell.length_b   1.000
_cell.length_c   1.000
_cell.angle_alpha   90.00
_cell.angle_beta   90.00
_cell.angle_gamma   90.00
#
_symmetry.space_group_name_H-M   'P 1'
#
loop_
_entity.id
_entity.type
_entity.pdbx_description
1 polymer ?
#
loop_
_entity_poly.entity_id
_entity_poly.type
_entity_poly.pdbx_seq_one_letter_code
_entity_poly.pdbx_strand_id
1 'polypeptide(L)'
;MRKISLMVAGVAAAAVFGQLGAAAPERWWAPGEGRVFPASLDYANDQGTLRVLVDGGPVATKGHPFFEPLGANGRACVTCHQPSDAMSLSAASARDRWDKTRGKDPLFAAIDGANCPSLPQDKRESHSLLIERGLFRIQLPWPVRQWNGRPVTPDFTIEVMRDPNGCNSGPNYGPDAGNISVYRRARPVANMKYLLAVGFPFDPKQGFALPRDPDDGSMMSGNIMGDNRAGNLRIQMEDAAHGHLQFARGLNAKQIAQIRDFEMRVYTAQQVSKQAGALDSMGAEGGPMKLKNSQPGALGSIGIPVWSEFAKWEKISPEDAKVLTPEQLAFRQSVARGARVFRDKMFLITDTAGINSRIGFGNPVRNSCVFCHNMSQMGNDVAPGQVDLGTTTMPFADPWRDLPLFRITCLKTPHPHYGRVIYTMDPGFAMTTGRCADVGKITLQSMRGLAARAPYFSNGLAKDLRGIVDYYDRRYNIGYTEQEKQDLTNMMSAL
;
A
#
# COMPACT_ATOMS: atom_id res chain seq x y z
N MET A 1 -2.10 -8.77 85.69
CA MET A 1 -1.09 -9.16 84.68
C MET A 1 -1.82 -9.84 83.53
N ARG A 2 -2.04 -9.12 82.42
CA ARG A 2 -2.83 -9.55 81.26
C ARG A 2 -1.95 -10.32 80.28
N LYS A 3 -2.39 -11.52 79.86
CA LYS A 3 -1.84 -12.25 78.72
C LYS A 3 -2.36 -11.62 77.42
N ILE A 4 -1.46 -11.29 76.50
CA ILE A 4 -1.79 -10.82 75.15
C ILE A 4 -1.27 -11.87 74.17
N SER A 5 -2.18 -12.48 73.42
CA SER A 5 -1.90 -13.34 72.28
C SER A 5 -1.53 -12.49 71.06
N LEU A 6 -0.39 -12.76 70.42
CA LEU A 6 -0.06 -12.21 69.11
C LEU A 6 -0.67 -13.12 68.01
N MET A 7 -1.61 -12.57 67.24
CA MET A 7 -1.96 -13.09 65.92
C MET A 7 -1.05 -12.43 64.88
N VAL A 8 -0.35 -13.23 64.08
CA VAL A 8 0.39 -12.77 62.89
C VAL A 8 -0.58 -12.81 61.71
N ALA A 9 -1.03 -11.65 61.25
CA ALA A 9 -1.76 -11.50 59.99
C ALA A 9 -0.76 -11.15 58.88
N GLY A 10 -0.53 -12.09 57.95
CA GLY A 10 0.24 -11.83 56.73
C GLY A 10 -0.58 -11.01 55.75
N VAL A 11 -0.15 -9.78 55.46
CA VAL A 11 -0.69 -8.97 54.37
C VAL A 11 0.11 -9.28 53.11
N ALA A 12 -0.51 -9.98 52.17
CA ALA A 12 0.00 -10.11 50.81
C ALA A 12 -0.24 -8.79 50.07
N ALA A 13 0.82 -8.02 49.84
CA ALA A 13 0.78 -6.84 48.98
C ALA A 13 0.70 -7.28 47.51
N ALA A 14 -0.50 -7.24 46.93
CA ALA A 14 -0.67 -7.32 45.49
C ALA A 14 -0.19 -5.99 44.88
N ALA A 15 0.94 -6.02 44.17
CA ALA A 15 1.43 -4.88 43.40
C ALA A 15 0.52 -4.67 42.18
N VAL A 16 -0.37 -3.69 42.26
CA VAL A 16 -1.11 -3.16 41.12
C VAL A 16 -0.13 -2.28 40.32
N PHE A 17 0.44 -2.80 39.25
CA PHE A 17 1.09 -1.97 38.24
C PHE A 17 0.01 -1.20 37.47
N GLY A 18 -0.30 0.00 37.95
CA GLY A 18 -1.06 0.97 37.17
C GLY A 18 -0.25 1.37 35.94
N GLN A 19 -0.82 1.17 34.75
CA GLN A 19 -0.36 1.83 33.54
C GLN A 19 -0.54 3.34 33.72
N LEU A 20 0.52 4.03 34.15
CA LEU A 20 0.65 5.46 33.96
C LEU A 20 0.58 5.70 32.44
N GLY A 21 -0.46 6.42 32.00
CA GLY A 21 -0.70 6.72 30.60
C GLY A 21 0.53 7.34 29.96
N ALA A 22 1.25 6.55 29.16
CA ALA A 22 2.28 7.08 28.29
C ALA A 22 1.62 8.11 27.37
N ALA A 23 2.21 9.30 27.24
CA ALA A 23 1.79 10.28 26.25
C ALA A 23 1.71 9.59 24.88
N ALA A 24 0.63 9.85 24.13
CA ALA A 24 0.48 9.29 22.79
C ALA A 24 1.74 9.61 21.96
N PRO A 25 2.29 8.63 21.22
CA PRO A 25 3.52 8.86 20.47
C PRO A 25 3.28 9.99 19.46
N GLU A 26 4.29 10.84 19.29
CA GLU A 26 4.24 11.86 18.24
C GLU A 26 4.05 11.17 16.89
N ARG A 27 2.98 11.57 16.20
CA ARG A 27 2.51 10.91 14.98
C ARG A 27 3.51 11.06 13.82
N TRP A 28 4.10 12.25 13.68
CA TRP A 28 4.99 12.58 12.57
C TRP A 28 6.44 12.31 12.96
N TRP A 29 7.20 11.70 12.03
CA TRP A 29 8.64 11.52 12.14
C TRP A 29 9.32 12.47 11.17
N ALA A 30 10.07 13.44 11.69
CA ALA A 30 10.80 14.39 10.85
C ALA A 30 12.13 13.79 10.34
N PRO A 31 12.57 14.16 9.13
CA PRO A 31 13.90 13.79 8.63
C PRO A 31 14.99 14.23 9.60
N GLY A 32 15.88 13.31 9.99
CA GLY A 32 17.03 13.57 10.85
C GLY A 32 16.69 13.87 12.31
N GLU A 33 15.45 13.64 12.77
CA GLU A 33 15.05 13.92 14.16
C GLU A 33 15.87 13.14 15.20
N GLY A 34 16.33 11.94 14.84
CA GLY A 34 17.30 11.17 15.62
C GLY A 34 16.77 10.45 16.86
N ARG A 35 15.45 10.49 17.13
CA ARG A 35 14.84 9.69 18.21
C ARG A 35 14.89 8.20 17.91
N VAL A 36 15.04 7.36 18.94
CA VAL A 36 15.06 5.89 18.76
C VAL A 36 13.70 5.41 18.26
N PHE A 37 13.70 4.56 17.23
CA PHE A 37 12.51 3.86 16.76
C PHE A 37 12.28 2.63 17.65
N PRO A 38 11.23 2.60 18.49
CA PRO A 38 11.01 1.49 19.42
C PRO A 38 10.72 0.16 18.72
N ALA A 39 10.91 -0.95 19.43
CA ALA A 39 10.57 -2.28 18.92
C ALA A 39 9.08 -2.45 18.61
N SER A 40 8.21 -1.67 19.27
CA SER A 40 6.78 -1.61 18.98
C SER A 40 6.27 -0.18 19.14
N LEU A 41 5.45 0.27 18.21
CA LEU A 41 4.79 1.57 18.21
C LEU A 41 3.32 1.40 17.89
N ASP A 42 2.46 2.01 18.72
CA ASP A 42 1.01 1.97 18.58
C ASP A 42 0.49 3.36 18.23
N TYR A 43 -0.22 3.47 17.09
CA TYR A 43 -0.83 4.71 16.62
C TYR A 43 -2.34 4.57 16.56
N ALA A 44 -3.04 5.47 17.25
CA ALA A 44 -4.48 5.58 17.12
C ALA A 44 -4.86 6.01 15.69
N ASN A 45 -5.96 5.43 15.19
CA ASN A 45 -6.63 5.80 13.95
C ASN A 45 -8.16 5.76 14.15
N ASP A 46 -8.92 6.07 13.09
CA ASP A 46 -10.38 6.14 13.17
C ASP A 46 -11.02 4.80 13.54
N GLN A 47 -10.35 3.68 13.24
CA GLN A 47 -10.85 2.32 13.46
C GLN A 47 -10.27 1.63 14.70
N GLY A 48 -9.28 2.23 15.38
CA GLY A 48 -8.64 1.67 16.58
C GLY A 48 -7.17 2.02 16.65
N THR A 49 -6.32 1.00 16.75
CA THR A 49 -4.87 1.16 16.86
C THR A 49 -4.15 0.34 15.80
N LEU A 50 -3.34 1.03 14.98
CA LEU A 50 -2.33 0.42 14.14
C LEU A 50 -1.09 0.13 14.99
N ARG A 51 -0.49 -1.06 14.84
CA ARG A 51 0.81 -1.37 15.43
C ARG A 51 1.87 -1.51 14.36
N VAL A 52 3.01 -0.87 14.58
CA VAL A 52 4.27 -1.11 13.88
C VAL A 52 5.20 -1.87 14.81
N LEU A 53 5.64 -3.05 14.38
CA LEU A 53 6.53 -3.95 15.10
C LEU A 53 7.86 -4.01 14.34
N VAL A 54 8.98 -3.88 15.05
CA VAL A 54 10.31 -4.09 14.51
C VAL A 54 10.89 -5.36 15.12
N ASP A 55 11.13 -6.35 14.26
CA ASP A 55 11.79 -7.57 14.69
C ASP A 55 13.24 -7.29 15.10
N GLY A 56 13.79 -8.00 16.08
CA GLY A 56 15.15 -7.78 16.57
C GLY A 56 15.37 -6.52 17.43
N GLY A 57 14.32 -5.82 17.84
CA GLY A 57 14.39 -4.74 18.84
C GLY A 57 14.43 -3.31 18.27
N PRO A 58 14.62 -2.29 19.14
CA PRO A 58 14.62 -0.88 18.73
C PRO A 58 15.74 -0.55 17.74
N VAL A 59 15.52 0.48 16.91
CA VAL A 59 16.46 0.96 15.89
C VAL A 59 16.93 2.37 16.22
N ALA A 60 18.25 2.55 16.28
CA ALA A 60 18.85 3.88 16.35
C ALA A 60 18.69 4.57 14.98
N THR A 61 17.93 5.65 14.94
CA THR A 61 17.63 6.37 13.68
C THR A 61 18.66 7.42 13.33
N LYS A 62 19.38 7.96 14.33
CA LYS A 62 20.45 8.94 14.12
C LYS A 62 21.56 8.34 13.25
N GLY A 63 21.82 8.95 12.10
CA GLY A 63 22.77 8.46 11.10
C GLY A 63 22.27 7.28 10.27
N HIS A 64 21.01 6.84 10.46
CA HIS A 64 20.43 5.75 9.69
C HIS A 64 19.85 6.27 8.37
N PRO A 65 20.27 5.75 7.20
CA PRO A 65 19.94 6.32 5.89
C PRO A 65 18.44 6.39 5.55
N PHE A 66 17.61 5.53 6.14
CA PHE A 66 16.14 5.62 6.00
C PHE A 66 15.54 6.90 6.63
N PHE A 67 16.16 7.42 7.70
CA PHE A 67 15.66 8.53 8.49
C PHE A 67 16.40 9.84 8.22
N GLU A 68 17.59 9.78 7.63
CA GLU A 68 18.44 10.96 7.38
C GLU A 68 18.11 11.66 6.06
N PRO A 69 18.14 13.00 6.02
CA PRO A 69 17.92 13.77 4.80
C PRO A 69 19.16 13.73 3.91
N LEU A 70 19.34 12.63 3.16
CA LEU A 70 20.54 12.39 2.36
C LEU A 70 20.70 13.37 1.19
N GLY A 71 19.58 13.84 0.64
CA GLY A 71 19.57 14.72 -0.53
C GLY A 71 19.25 16.18 -0.22
N ALA A 72 19.38 17.04 -1.24
CA ALA A 72 19.36 18.49 -1.07
C ALA A 72 17.99 19.07 -0.69
N ASN A 73 16.90 18.32 -0.91
CA ASN A 73 15.54 18.78 -0.63
C ASN A 73 15.09 18.55 0.83
N GLY A 74 15.96 17.99 1.68
CA GLY A 74 15.69 17.78 3.09
C GLY A 74 14.77 16.59 3.40
N ARG A 75 14.38 15.79 2.40
CA ARG A 75 13.60 14.57 2.63
C ARG A 75 14.45 13.39 3.03
N ALA A 76 13.85 12.49 3.80
CA ALA A 76 14.30 11.13 4.06
C ALA A 76 13.22 10.13 3.62
N CYS A 77 13.52 8.83 3.55
CA CYS A 77 12.51 7.81 3.23
C CYS A 77 11.30 7.90 4.19
N VAL A 78 11.56 8.16 5.47
CA VAL A 78 10.49 8.33 6.48
C VAL A 78 9.52 9.46 6.16
N THR A 79 9.91 10.50 5.39
CA THR A 79 9.00 11.60 4.99
C THR A 79 7.74 11.09 4.31
N CYS A 80 7.86 10.05 3.47
CA CYS A 80 6.76 9.47 2.70
C CYS A 80 6.30 8.10 3.24
N HIS A 81 7.04 7.53 4.19
CA HIS A 81 6.79 6.23 4.82
C HIS A 81 6.59 6.41 6.33
N GLN A 82 5.57 7.19 6.69
CA GLN A 82 5.26 7.52 8.07
C GLN A 82 4.73 6.28 8.82
N PRO A 83 5.30 5.95 10.00
CA PRO A 83 4.87 4.79 10.78
C PRO A 83 3.39 4.84 11.18
N SER A 84 2.86 6.03 11.47
CA SER A 84 1.45 6.23 11.82
C SER A 84 0.46 5.90 10.71
N ASP A 85 0.96 5.82 9.47
CA ASP A 85 0.20 5.60 8.26
C ASP A 85 0.57 4.23 7.67
N ALA A 86 0.92 3.26 8.53
CA ALA A 86 1.35 1.91 8.15
C ALA A 86 2.57 1.91 7.22
N MET A 87 3.58 2.73 7.54
CA MET A 87 4.79 2.93 6.72
C MET A 87 4.48 3.43 5.30
N SER A 88 3.43 4.22 5.16
CA SER A 88 2.98 4.89 3.93
C SER A 88 2.70 6.37 4.24
N LEU A 89 1.85 7.01 3.45
CA LEU A 89 1.37 8.37 3.69
C LEU A 89 -0.14 8.42 3.42
N SER A 90 -0.88 8.93 4.41
CA SER A 90 -2.29 9.27 4.30
C SER A 90 -2.48 10.71 3.85
N ALA A 91 -3.60 11.00 3.17
CA ALA A 91 -3.94 12.38 2.83
C ALA A 91 -4.23 13.23 4.09
N ALA A 92 -4.71 12.60 5.17
CA ALA A 92 -4.93 13.27 6.45
C ALA A 92 -3.61 13.76 7.06
N SER A 93 -2.58 12.91 7.13
CA SER A 93 -1.25 13.31 7.61
C SER A 93 -0.61 14.36 6.72
N ALA A 94 -0.74 14.27 5.39
CA ALA A 94 -0.27 15.30 4.48
C ALA A 94 -0.96 16.66 4.74
N ARG A 95 -2.27 16.67 4.95
CA ARG A 95 -3.02 17.90 5.28
C ARG A 95 -2.61 18.50 6.61
N ASP A 96 -2.56 17.68 7.67
CA ASP A 96 -2.11 18.12 8.99
C ASP A 96 -0.70 18.72 8.93
N ARG A 97 0.19 18.10 8.14
CA ARG A 97 1.55 18.60 7.96
C ARG A 97 1.60 19.92 7.19
N TRP A 98 0.76 20.09 6.17
CA TRP A 98 0.63 21.37 5.47
C TRP A 98 0.20 22.46 6.44
N ASP A 99 -0.86 22.21 7.21
CA ASP A 99 -1.45 23.20 8.11
C ASP A 99 -0.46 23.61 9.22
N LYS A 100 0.29 22.65 9.79
CA LYS A 100 1.30 22.90 10.81
C LYS A 100 2.54 23.64 10.30
N THR A 101 2.93 23.43 9.05
CA THR A 101 4.18 24.00 8.50
C THR A 101 3.98 25.15 7.56
N ARG A 102 2.74 25.40 7.14
CA ARG A 102 2.40 26.30 6.03
C ARG A 102 3.19 25.93 4.77
N GLY A 103 3.20 24.63 4.44
CA GLY A 103 3.88 24.08 3.25
C GLY A 103 5.41 24.00 3.33
N LYS A 104 6.02 24.31 4.49
CA LYS A 104 7.49 24.33 4.63
C LYS A 104 8.12 22.98 4.95
N ASP A 105 7.33 21.95 5.21
CA ASP A 105 7.87 20.61 5.41
C ASP A 105 8.51 20.06 4.12
N PRO A 106 9.65 19.33 4.20
CA PRO A 106 10.23 18.65 3.04
C PRO A 106 9.25 17.75 2.28
N LEU A 107 8.17 17.26 2.90
CA LEU A 107 7.09 16.57 2.21
C LEU A 107 6.55 17.34 1.00
N PHE A 108 6.55 18.68 1.03
CA PHE A 108 6.04 19.53 -0.05
C PHE A 108 7.10 20.00 -1.03
N ALA A 109 8.30 19.38 -1.02
CA ALA A 109 9.35 19.71 -1.99
C ALA A 109 8.83 19.67 -3.44
N ALA A 110 9.19 20.71 -4.21
CA ALA A 110 8.67 20.96 -5.56
C ALA A 110 8.88 19.79 -6.53
N ILE A 111 9.94 19.00 -6.33
CA ILE A 111 10.33 17.89 -7.23
C ILE A 111 9.17 16.94 -7.50
N ASP A 112 8.37 16.58 -6.50
CA ASP A 112 7.29 15.59 -6.63
C ASP A 112 6.15 15.75 -5.60
N GLY A 113 6.32 16.59 -4.58
CA GLY A 113 5.32 16.90 -3.57
C GLY A 113 4.40 18.03 -4.00
N ALA A 114 4.75 18.73 -5.07
CA ALA A 114 3.88 19.62 -5.82
C ALA A 114 3.23 18.89 -7.00
N ASN A 115 2.05 19.35 -7.41
CA ASN A 115 1.39 18.90 -8.63
C ASN A 115 2.32 19.14 -9.84
N CYS A 116 3.01 20.28 -9.88
CA CYS A 116 4.09 20.51 -10.81
C CYS A 116 5.14 21.48 -10.23
N PRO A 117 6.45 21.28 -10.49
CA PRO A 117 7.49 22.19 -9.99
C PRO A 117 7.38 23.62 -10.56
N SER A 118 6.67 23.81 -11.68
CA SER A 118 6.45 25.12 -12.32
C SER A 118 5.38 25.97 -11.62
N LEU A 119 4.59 25.39 -10.71
CA LEU A 119 3.53 26.11 -10.00
C LEU A 119 4.08 26.94 -8.82
N PRO A 120 3.33 27.92 -8.30
CA PRO A 120 3.72 28.65 -7.10
C PRO A 120 3.78 27.76 -5.85
N GLN A 121 4.98 27.49 -5.34
CA GLN A 121 5.22 26.50 -4.26
C GLN A 121 4.73 26.97 -2.87
N ASP A 122 4.38 28.24 -2.70
CA ASP A 122 3.77 28.77 -1.48
C ASP A 122 2.25 28.51 -1.41
N LYS A 123 1.63 28.06 -2.52
CA LYS A 123 0.18 27.91 -2.65
C LYS A 123 -0.26 26.49 -2.39
N ARG A 124 -1.29 26.32 -1.55
CA ARG A 124 -1.85 25.01 -1.21
C ARG A 124 -2.39 24.29 -2.44
N GLU A 125 -2.94 25.04 -3.39
CA GLU A 125 -3.49 24.54 -4.64
C GLU A 125 -2.42 23.84 -5.51
N SER A 126 -1.16 24.29 -5.42
CA SER A 126 -0.02 23.66 -6.10
C SER A 126 0.36 22.30 -5.53
N HIS A 127 -0.21 21.90 -4.39
CA HIS A 127 0.03 20.63 -3.70
C HIS A 127 -1.26 19.83 -3.48
N SER A 128 -2.35 20.21 -4.15
CA SER A 128 -3.69 19.63 -3.92
C SER A 128 -3.73 18.11 -4.12
N LEU A 129 -2.99 17.58 -5.10
CA LEU A 129 -2.96 16.13 -5.37
C LEU A 129 -2.37 15.34 -4.19
N LEU A 130 -1.34 15.89 -3.54
CA LEU A 130 -0.73 15.31 -2.34
C LEU A 130 -1.63 15.48 -1.12
N ILE A 131 -2.15 16.68 -0.88
CA ILE A 131 -2.92 17.04 0.32
C ILE A 131 -4.31 16.37 0.34
N GLU A 132 -4.91 16.16 -0.82
CA GLU A 132 -6.27 15.64 -0.93
C GLU A 132 -6.31 14.13 -1.21
N ARG A 133 -5.30 13.60 -1.91
CA ARG A 133 -5.29 12.19 -2.34
C ARG A 133 -4.02 11.42 -2.00
N GLY A 134 -3.02 12.05 -1.40
CA GLY A 134 -1.74 11.42 -1.08
C GLY A 134 -0.92 11.07 -2.33
N LEU A 135 -1.10 11.81 -3.42
CA LEU A 135 -0.42 11.54 -4.69
C LEU A 135 0.87 12.36 -4.82
N PHE A 136 1.96 11.63 -5.05
CA PHE A 136 3.20 12.20 -5.53
C PHE A 136 3.21 12.22 -7.06
N ARG A 137 3.83 13.25 -7.62
CA ARG A 137 4.16 13.30 -9.04
C ARG A 137 5.33 12.36 -9.32
N ILE A 138 5.13 11.38 -10.19
CA ILE A 138 6.15 10.44 -10.64
C ILE A 138 6.52 10.81 -12.08
N GLN A 139 7.70 11.42 -12.25
CA GLN A 139 8.26 11.70 -13.57
C GLN A 139 8.97 10.47 -14.09
N LEU A 140 8.56 9.99 -15.26
CA LEU A 140 9.12 8.84 -15.94
C LEU A 140 9.78 9.28 -17.25
N PRO A 141 10.87 8.64 -17.67
CA PRO A 141 11.47 8.91 -18.98
C PRO A 141 10.53 8.51 -20.11
N TRP A 142 10.51 9.32 -21.17
CA TRP A 142 9.81 9.02 -22.42
C TRP A 142 10.73 9.28 -23.64
N PRO A 143 10.83 8.38 -24.62
CA PRO A 143 10.33 7.01 -24.63
C PRO A 143 10.80 6.18 -23.43
N VAL A 144 10.08 5.09 -23.17
CA VAL A 144 10.30 4.20 -22.01
C VAL A 144 11.76 3.75 -21.95
N ARG A 145 12.29 3.66 -20.73
CA ARG A 145 13.63 3.10 -20.45
C ARG A 145 13.51 1.95 -19.45
N GLN A 146 14.36 0.95 -19.60
CA GLN A 146 14.55 -0.08 -18.58
C GLN A 146 15.23 0.51 -17.34
N TRP A 147 15.23 -0.25 -16.24
CA TRP A 147 15.86 0.13 -14.96
C TRP A 147 17.35 0.52 -15.09
N ASN A 148 18.06 -0.03 -16.09
CA ASN A 148 19.47 0.28 -16.38
C ASN A 148 19.66 1.40 -17.42
N GLY A 149 18.59 2.14 -17.75
CA GLY A 149 18.61 3.24 -18.70
C GLY A 149 18.53 2.84 -20.18
N ARG A 150 18.55 1.54 -20.51
CA ARG A 150 18.44 1.07 -21.91
C ARG A 150 17.09 1.51 -22.52
N PRO A 151 17.08 2.11 -23.71
CA PRO A 151 15.83 2.49 -24.38
C PRO A 151 14.95 1.27 -24.67
N VAL A 152 13.65 1.44 -24.51
CA VAL A 152 12.60 0.51 -24.95
C VAL A 152 11.82 1.19 -26.06
N THR A 153 11.71 0.56 -27.22
CA THR A 153 10.86 1.06 -28.31
C THR A 153 9.40 0.76 -27.98
N PRO A 154 8.56 1.76 -27.66
CA PRO A 154 7.17 1.52 -27.35
C PRO A 154 6.41 1.08 -28.61
N ASP A 155 5.44 0.18 -28.47
CA ASP A 155 4.51 -0.15 -29.55
C ASP A 155 3.19 0.64 -29.48
N PHE A 156 3.26 1.84 -28.89
CA PHE A 156 2.20 2.83 -28.82
C PHE A 156 2.77 4.25 -28.90
N THR A 157 1.94 5.21 -29.34
CA THR A 157 2.18 6.64 -29.14
C THR A 157 1.34 7.17 -27.98
N ILE A 158 1.78 8.28 -27.40
CA ILE A 158 1.10 8.96 -26.29
C ILE A 158 0.93 10.44 -26.62
N GLU A 159 -0.31 10.91 -26.52
CA GLU A 159 -0.70 12.30 -26.72
C GLU A 159 -1.31 12.83 -25.41
N VAL A 160 -0.99 14.07 -25.05
CA VAL A 160 -1.54 14.73 -23.85
C VAL A 160 -2.84 15.43 -24.23
N MET A 161 -3.97 14.89 -23.78
CA MET A 161 -5.31 15.43 -24.06
C MET A 161 -5.73 16.49 -23.04
N ARG A 162 -5.27 16.34 -21.81
CA ARG A 162 -5.52 17.27 -20.71
C ARG A 162 -4.34 17.22 -19.75
N ASP A 163 -3.89 18.37 -19.30
CA ASP A 163 -2.88 18.47 -18.26
C ASP A 163 -3.12 19.74 -17.42
N PRO A 164 -3.95 19.65 -16.38
CA PRO A 164 -4.40 20.83 -15.63
C PRO A 164 -3.29 21.49 -14.81
N ASN A 165 -2.16 20.80 -14.59
CA ASN A 165 -1.05 21.28 -13.76
C ASN A 165 0.19 21.66 -14.59
N GLY A 166 0.19 21.42 -15.91
CA GLY A 166 1.31 21.77 -16.81
C GLY A 166 2.53 20.83 -16.76
N CYS A 167 2.44 19.69 -16.07
CA CYS A 167 3.55 18.76 -15.89
C CYS A 167 3.72 17.69 -16.98
N ASN A 168 2.97 17.83 -18.06
CA ASN A 168 3.01 17.06 -19.30
C ASN A 168 2.86 17.95 -20.56
N SER A 169 2.55 19.24 -20.44
CA SER A 169 2.41 20.17 -21.56
C SER A 169 3.22 21.46 -21.42
N GLY A 170 3.78 21.74 -20.23
CA GLY A 170 4.56 22.94 -19.98
C GLY A 170 6.00 22.86 -20.53
N PRO A 171 6.73 23.99 -20.56
CA PRO A 171 8.13 24.01 -21.01
C PRO A 171 9.00 23.03 -20.22
N ASN A 172 9.81 22.23 -20.91
CA ASN A 172 10.66 21.17 -20.36
C ASN A 172 9.90 19.97 -19.75
N TYR A 173 8.57 19.92 -19.88
CA TYR A 173 7.74 18.81 -19.42
C TYR A 173 6.99 18.17 -20.58
N GLY A 174 6.68 16.87 -20.42
CA GLY A 174 5.87 16.15 -21.38
C GLY A 174 6.65 15.39 -22.45
N PRO A 175 5.93 14.66 -23.32
CA PRO A 175 6.53 13.73 -24.26
C PRO A 175 7.62 14.35 -25.15
N ASP A 176 7.43 15.60 -25.60
CA ASP A 176 8.39 16.32 -26.44
C ASP A 176 9.67 16.71 -25.69
N ALA A 177 9.58 16.88 -24.37
CA ALA A 177 10.72 17.07 -23.47
C ALA A 177 11.30 15.75 -22.95
N GLY A 178 10.85 14.62 -23.48
CA GLY A 178 11.34 13.29 -23.15
C GLY A 178 10.93 12.77 -21.77
N ASN A 179 9.82 13.25 -21.21
CA ASN A 179 9.34 12.82 -19.90
C ASN A 179 7.82 12.79 -19.79
N ILE A 180 7.28 11.98 -18.88
CA ILE A 180 5.84 11.91 -18.60
C ILE A 180 5.63 11.90 -17.09
N SER A 181 4.74 12.77 -16.61
CA SER A 181 4.36 12.84 -15.20
C SER A 181 3.03 12.13 -14.98
N VAL A 182 3.05 11.10 -14.14
CA VAL A 182 1.85 10.43 -13.60
C VAL A 182 1.76 10.66 -12.09
N TYR A 183 0.63 10.36 -11.46
CA TYR A 183 0.40 10.70 -10.05
C TYR A 183 0.00 9.47 -9.25
N ARG A 184 0.82 9.10 -8.27
CA ARG A 184 0.69 7.83 -7.55
C ARG A 184 0.94 7.99 -6.06
N ARG A 185 0.27 7.15 -5.28
CA ARG A 185 0.51 7.05 -3.83
C ARG A 185 1.79 6.30 -3.50
N ALA A 186 2.41 6.69 -2.39
CA ALA A 186 3.47 5.93 -1.75
C ALA A 186 2.92 4.58 -1.24
N ARG A 187 3.55 3.47 -1.66
CA ARG A 187 3.19 2.14 -1.15
C ARG A 187 3.80 1.91 0.25
N PRO A 188 3.17 1.11 1.12
CA PRO A 188 3.74 0.77 2.41
C PRO A 188 5.14 0.15 2.31
N VAL A 189 6.09 0.67 3.08
CA VAL A 189 7.41 0.06 3.30
C VAL A 189 7.40 -0.73 4.61
N ALA A 190 6.67 -1.84 4.56
CA ALA A 190 6.51 -2.78 5.66
C ALA A 190 6.10 -4.14 5.12
N ASN A 191 6.26 -5.18 5.95
CA ASN A 191 5.90 -6.56 5.61
C ASN A 191 6.67 -7.06 4.37
N MET A 192 7.90 -6.57 4.15
CA MET A 192 8.63 -6.77 2.89
C MET A 192 8.91 -8.24 2.56
N LYS A 193 9.07 -9.10 3.57
CA LYS A 193 9.23 -10.55 3.33
C LYS A 193 8.09 -11.16 2.51
N TYR A 194 6.87 -10.60 2.60
CA TYR A 194 5.72 -11.06 1.83
C TYR A 194 5.67 -10.43 0.43
N LEU A 195 6.01 -9.15 0.34
CA LEU A 195 6.05 -8.45 -0.95
C LEU A 195 7.17 -8.99 -1.84
N LEU A 196 8.28 -9.46 -1.27
CA LEU A 196 9.40 -10.06 -2.01
C LEU A 196 9.23 -11.56 -2.25
N ALA A 197 8.22 -12.20 -1.65
CA ALA A 197 8.04 -13.63 -1.79
C ALA A 197 7.59 -14.01 -3.20
N VAL A 198 8.21 -15.07 -3.71
CA VAL A 198 7.81 -15.73 -4.95
C VAL A 198 7.21 -17.08 -4.60
N GLY A 199 5.92 -17.27 -4.87
CA GLY A 199 5.29 -18.58 -4.67
C GLY A 199 5.31 -19.47 -5.91
N PHE A 200 5.47 -18.88 -7.11
CA PHE A 200 5.50 -19.62 -8.38
C PHE A 200 6.60 -19.10 -9.28
N PRO A 201 7.34 -19.96 -10.01
CA PRO A 201 8.43 -19.54 -10.90
C PRO A 201 7.95 -18.90 -12.23
N PHE A 202 6.67 -18.58 -12.33
CA PHE A 202 5.99 -18.22 -13.57
C PHE A 202 4.86 -17.23 -13.29
N ASP A 203 4.66 -16.26 -14.18
CA ASP A 203 3.49 -15.38 -14.19
C ASP A 203 2.38 -16.01 -15.04
N PRO A 204 1.32 -16.57 -14.43
CA PRO A 204 0.24 -17.22 -15.16
C PRO A 204 -0.65 -16.25 -15.96
N LYS A 205 -0.59 -14.95 -15.67
CA LYS A 205 -1.36 -13.92 -16.38
C LYS A 205 -0.73 -13.58 -17.72
N GLN A 206 0.60 -13.60 -17.76
CA GLN A 206 1.39 -13.20 -18.92
C GLN A 206 1.91 -14.39 -19.73
N GLY A 207 2.09 -15.56 -19.10
CA GLY A 207 2.63 -16.74 -19.77
C GLY A 207 4.14 -16.84 -19.82
N PHE A 208 4.83 -16.11 -18.94
CA PHE A 208 6.29 -16.03 -18.96
C PHE A 208 6.88 -16.41 -17.61
N ALA A 209 8.13 -16.90 -17.64
CA ALA A 209 8.92 -17.07 -16.42
C ALA A 209 9.08 -15.72 -15.71
N LEU A 210 9.17 -15.76 -14.39
CA LEU A 210 9.41 -14.53 -13.63
C LEU A 210 10.77 -13.93 -14.01
N PRO A 211 10.86 -12.58 -14.09
CA PRO A 211 12.13 -11.89 -14.24
C PRO A 211 13.12 -12.31 -13.16
N ARG A 212 14.40 -12.39 -13.53
CA ARG A 212 15.49 -12.66 -12.58
C ARG A 212 16.09 -11.38 -12.06
N ASP A 213 16.41 -11.39 -10.78
CA ASP A 213 17.11 -10.32 -10.08
C ASP A 213 18.50 -10.14 -10.72
N PRO A 214 18.86 -8.92 -11.13
CA PRO A 214 20.17 -8.67 -11.73
C PRO A 214 21.35 -8.81 -10.75
N ASP A 215 21.11 -8.78 -9.44
CA ASP A 215 22.15 -8.85 -8.40
C ASP A 215 22.49 -10.28 -7.99
N ASP A 216 21.49 -11.16 -7.86
CA ASP A 216 21.68 -12.52 -7.36
C ASP A 216 21.03 -13.63 -8.21
N GLY A 217 20.33 -13.27 -9.29
CA GLY A 217 19.70 -14.21 -10.21
C GLY A 217 18.45 -14.89 -9.67
N SER A 218 18.01 -14.56 -8.44
CA SER A 218 16.76 -15.06 -7.85
C SER A 218 15.54 -14.56 -8.63
N MET A 219 14.37 -15.15 -8.41
CA MET A 219 13.15 -14.69 -9.08
C MET A 219 12.59 -13.45 -8.38
N MET A 220 12.14 -12.48 -9.16
CA MET A 220 11.54 -11.26 -8.62
C MET A 220 10.02 -11.40 -8.51
N SER A 221 9.48 -10.97 -7.38
CA SER A 221 8.04 -11.03 -7.09
C SER A 221 7.22 -9.96 -7.82
N GLY A 222 7.82 -8.96 -8.46
CA GLY A 222 7.09 -7.87 -9.13
C GLY A 222 6.11 -7.05 -8.27
N ASN A 223 6.15 -7.22 -6.94
CA ASN A 223 5.12 -6.73 -6.01
C ASN A 223 5.56 -5.47 -5.25
N ILE A 224 6.71 -4.86 -5.59
CA ILE A 224 7.31 -3.75 -4.83
C ILE A 224 6.78 -2.39 -5.28
N MET A 225 6.79 -2.10 -6.57
CA MET A 225 6.31 -0.82 -7.12
C MET A 225 4.98 -0.95 -7.86
N GLY A 226 4.23 0.16 -7.95
CA GLY A 226 2.95 0.17 -8.65
C GLY A 226 3.08 -0.25 -10.11
N ASP A 227 4.07 0.26 -10.82
CA ASP A 227 4.33 -0.06 -12.23
C ASP A 227 5.45 -1.08 -12.42
N ASN A 228 5.93 -1.73 -11.34
CA ASN A 228 6.98 -2.74 -11.42
C ASN A 228 8.29 -2.28 -12.10
N ARG A 229 8.58 -0.96 -12.08
CA ARG A 229 9.82 -0.41 -12.68
C ARG A 229 11.10 -0.78 -11.91
N ALA A 230 10.97 -1.09 -10.62
CA ALA A 230 12.04 -1.66 -9.81
C ALA A 230 11.64 -3.06 -9.34
N GLY A 231 12.47 -4.04 -9.71
CA GLY A 231 12.20 -5.45 -9.44
C GLY A 231 12.73 -5.96 -8.09
N ASN A 232 13.65 -5.22 -7.46
CA ASN A 232 14.22 -5.57 -6.16
C ASN A 232 14.38 -4.33 -5.25
N LEU A 233 14.70 -4.55 -3.96
CA LEU A 233 14.80 -3.46 -2.99
C LEU A 233 15.94 -2.49 -3.28
N ARG A 234 17.09 -2.96 -3.79
CA ARG A 234 18.23 -2.07 -4.11
C ARG A 234 17.82 -1.06 -5.19
N ILE A 235 17.29 -1.55 -6.31
CA ILE A 235 16.85 -0.68 -7.41
C ILE A 235 15.74 0.26 -6.93
N GLN A 236 14.82 -0.23 -6.09
CA GLN A 236 13.74 0.59 -5.57
C GLN A 236 14.24 1.73 -4.66
N MET A 237 15.18 1.46 -3.74
CA MET A 237 15.70 2.49 -2.84
C MET A 237 16.62 3.48 -3.57
N GLU A 238 17.35 3.02 -4.60
CA GLU A 238 18.13 3.88 -5.48
C GLU A 238 17.22 4.81 -6.32
N ASP A 239 16.16 4.28 -6.92
CA ASP A 239 15.12 5.06 -7.64
C ASP A 239 14.51 6.11 -6.71
N ALA A 240 14.13 5.71 -5.49
CA ALA A 240 13.56 6.62 -4.51
C ALA A 240 14.57 7.69 -4.05
N ALA A 241 15.81 7.32 -3.72
CA ALA A 241 16.84 8.27 -3.30
C ALA A 241 17.15 9.28 -4.40
N HIS A 242 17.26 8.83 -5.65
CA HIS A 242 17.52 9.71 -6.78
C HIS A 242 16.31 10.62 -7.08
N GLY A 243 15.12 10.04 -7.29
CA GLY A 243 13.94 10.75 -7.76
C GLY A 243 13.23 11.58 -6.68
N HIS A 244 13.10 11.05 -5.46
CA HIS A 244 12.31 11.66 -4.40
C HIS A 244 13.15 12.50 -3.42
N LEU A 245 14.37 12.06 -3.10
CA LEU A 245 15.26 12.78 -2.18
C LEU A 245 16.19 13.75 -2.92
N GLN A 246 16.25 13.69 -4.26
CA GLN A 246 17.24 14.41 -5.08
C GLN A 246 18.68 14.11 -4.62
N PHE A 247 18.95 12.84 -4.28
CA PHE A 247 20.26 12.41 -3.82
C PHE A 247 21.17 12.01 -4.99
N ALA A 248 21.96 12.98 -5.47
CA ALA A 248 22.80 12.81 -6.66
C ALA A 248 23.98 11.83 -6.50
N ARG A 249 24.46 11.61 -5.26
CA ARG A 249 25.67 10.79 -5.02
C ARG A 249 25.43 9.28 -5.16
N GLY A 250 24.18 8.84 -5.16
CA GLY A 250 23.82 7.42 -5.08
C GLY A 250 24.06 6.84 -3.68
N LEU A 251 23.28 5.81 -3.33
CA LEU A 251 23.45 5.09 -2.06
C LEU A 251 24.69 4.20 -2.14
N ASN A 252 25.51 4.21 -1.10
CA ASN A 252 26.62 3.26 -0.98
C ASN A 252 26.14 1.91 -0.41
N ALA A 253 26.97 0.87 -0.54
CA ALA A 253 26.62 -0.49 -0.12
C ALA A 253 26.23 -0.60 1.37
N LYS A 254 26.87 0.17 2.26
CA LYS A 254 26.52 0.20 3.69
C LYS A 254 25.13 0.80 3.90
N GLN A 255 24.81 1.90 3.21
CA GLN A 255 23.49 2.52 3.28
C GLN A 255 22.41 1.57 2.77
N ILE A 256 22.64 0.92 1.63
CA ILE A 256 21.73 -0.08 1.05
C ILE A 256 21.47 -1.22 2.03
N ALA A 257 22.52 -1.77 2.65
CA ALA A 257 22.39 -2.84 3.63
C ALA A 257 21.58 -2.41 4.87
N GLN A 258 21.80 -1.19 5.38
CA GLN A 258 21.05 -0.66 6.53
C GLN A 258 19.57 -0.42 6.21
N ILE A 259 19.27 0.17 5.04
CA ILE A 259 17.88 0.35 4.59
C ILE A 259 17.20 -1.02 4.46
N ARG A 260 17.83 -1.95 3.74
CA ARG A 260 17.29 -3.31 3.54
C ARG A 260 17.02 -4.03 4.86
N ASP A 261 17.96 -3.97 5.82
CA ASP A 261 17.76 -4.59 7.15
C ASP A 261 16.51 -4.03 7.83
N PHE A 262 16.38 -2.70 7.88
CA PHE A 262 15.22 -2.05 8.48
C PHE A 262 13.91 -2.46 7.78
N GLU A 263 13.85 -2.34 6.45
CA GLU A 263 12.64 -2.65 5.67
C GLU A 263 12.17 -4.11 5.83
N MET A 264 13.11 -5.05 5.99
CA MET A 264 12.82 -6.47 6.18
C MET A 264 12.34 -6.81 7.61
N ARG A 265 12.63 -5.94 8.59
CA ARG A 265 12.29 -6.15 10.00
C ARG A 265 10.99 -5.47 10.43
N VAL A 266 10.45 -4.56 9.62
CA VAL A 266 9.26 -3.78 9.95
C VAL A 266 7.99 -4.50 9.52
N TYR A 267 7.11 -4.74 10.49
CA TYR A 267 5.79 -5.33 10.30
C TYR A 267 4.70 -4.36 10.75
N THR A 268 3.64 -4.22 9.96
CA THR A 268 2.52 -3.32 10.29
C THR A 268 1.18 -3.96 9.97
N ALA A 269 0.23 -3.80 10.88
CA ALA A 269 -1.17 -4.23 10.75
C ALA A 269 -2.04 -3.55 11.82
N GLN A 270 -3.35 -3.54 11.63
CA GLN A 270 -4.25 -3.17 12.72
C GLN A 270 -4.09 -4.17 13.88
N GLN A 271 -3.97 -3.67 15.12
CA GLN A 271 -3.83 -4.49 16.32
C GLN A 271 -5.09 -4.48 17.19
N VAL A 272 -5.74 -3.33 17.30
CA VAL A 272 -6.96 -3.14 18.08
C VAL A 272 -8.01 -2.49 17.21
N SER A 273 -9.23 -2.98 17.25
CA SER A 273 -10.41 -2.30 16.71
C SER A 273 -11.14 -1.57 17.83
N LYS A 274 -11.63 -0.34 17.58
CA LYS A 274 -12.53 0.37 18.52
C LYS A 274 -13.80 -0.42 18.80
N GLN A 275 -14.28 -1.18 17.81
CA GLN A 275 -15.53 -1.92 17.88
C GLN A 275 -15.33 -3.37 18.30
N ALA A 276 -14.23 -4.03 17.91
CA ALA A 276 -13.97 -5.44 18.26
C ALA A 276 -13.11 -5.63 19.52
N GLY A 277 -12.35 -4.61 19.94
CA GLY A 277 -11.25 -4.78 20.89
C GLY A 277 -10.01 -5.40 20.22
N ALA A 278 -9.24 -6.18 20.98
CA ALA A 278 -8.02 -6.83 20.52
C ALA A 278 -8.29 -7.82 19.36
N LEU A 279 -7.56 -7.67 18.25
CA LEU A 279 -7.74 -8.45 17.02
C LEU A 279 -7.06 -9.83 17.05
N ASP A 280 -6.34 -10.12 18.12
CA ASP A 280 -5.63 -11.36 18.43
C ASP A 280 -6.20 -12.06 19.67
N SER A 281 -7.52 -11.91 19.90
CA SER A 281 -8.21 -12.46 21.07
C SER A 281 -9.36 -13.40 20.70
N MET A 282 -9.72 -14.28 21.64
CA MET A 282 -10.79 -15.29 21.45
C MET A 282 -10.57 -16.14 20.20
N GLY A 283 -9.33 -16.61 20.03
CA GLY A 283 -8.92 -17.47 18.93
C GLY A 283 -8.65 -16.77 17.60
N ALA A 284 -8.88 -15.46 17.50
CA ALA A 284 -8.36 -14.68 16.37
C ALA A 284 -6.85 -14.46 16.52
N GLU A 285 -6.15 -14.28 15.39
CA GLU A 285 -4.70 -14.11 15.34
C GLU A 285 -4.30 -12.89 14.48
N GLY A 286 -5.05 -11.78 14.56
CA GLY A 286 -4.73 -10.56 13.83
C GLY A 286 -3.44 -9.86 14.28
N GLY A 287 -3.11 -8.75 13.63
CA GLY A 287 -1.99 -7.88 14.02
C GLY A 287 -0.60 -8.29 13.49
N PRO A 288 0.41 -7.44 13.71
CA PRO A 288 1.73 -7.59 13.09
C PRO A 288 2.54 -8.76 13.63
N MET A 289 2.22 -9.30 14.82
CA MET A 289 2.89 -10.48 15.35
C MET A 289 2.63 -11.73 14.48
N LYS A 290 1.41 -11.88 13.96
CA LYS A 290 1.08 -12.94 13.00
C LYS A 290 1.92 -12.82 11.74
N LEU A 291 2.11 -11.59 11.25
CA LEU A 291 2.95 -11.31 10.09
C LEU A 291 4.42 -11.59 10.36
N LYS A 292 4.94 -11.24 11.54
CA LYS A 292 6.31 -11.59 11.92
C LYS A 292 6.52 -13.11 11.91
N ASN A 293 5.60 -13.88 12.48
CA ASN A 293 5.80 -15.31 12.74
C ASN A 293 5.43 -16.22 11.57
N SER A 294 4.54 -15.80 10.66
CA SER A 294 4.07 -16.65 9.56
C SER A 294 5.06 -16.69 8.40
N GLN A 295 5.11 -17.80 7.67
CA GLN A 295 5.90 -17.90 6.44
C GLN A 295 5.25 -17.09 5.30
N PRO A 296 6.04 -16.44 4.43
CA PRO A 296 5.51 -15.72 3.28
C PRO A 296 5.28 -16.65 2.07
N GLY A 297 4.66 -16.16 1.01
CA GLY A 297 4.52 -16.91 -0.25
C GLY A 297 3.43 -18.00 -0.26
N ALA A 298 2.69 -18.18 0.83
CA ALA A 298 1.62 -19.18 0.91
C ALA A 298 0.40 -18.75 0.07
N LEU A 299 0.04 -19.59 -0.91
CA LEU A 299 -1.18 -19.44 -1.69
C LEU A 299 -2.40 -19.92 -0.87
N GLY A 300 -3.38 -19.05 -0.70
CA GLY A 300 -4.51 -19.29 0.19
C GLY A 300 -5.47 -20.40 -0.25
N SER A 301 -5.44 -20.83 -1.51
CA SER A 301 -6.29 -21.91 -2.03
C SER A 301 -5.75 -23.32 -1.77
N ILE A 302 -4.45 -23.48 -1.47
CA ILE A 302 -3.79 -24.78 -1.26
C ILE A 302 -3.27 -24.96 0.17
N GLY A 303 -3.53 -23.99 1.05
CA GLY A 303 -3.02 -23.97 2.42
C GLY A 303 -3.94 -23.21 3.36
N ILE A 304 -3.39 -22.18 4.02
CA ILE A 304 -4.13 -21.36 4.98
C ILE A 304 -5.06 -20.42 4.21
N PRO A 305 -6.40 -20.49 4.36
CA PRO A 305 -7.30 -19.61 3.62
C PRO A 305 -7.02 -18.14 3.95
N VAL A 306 -7.15 -17.28 2.95
CA VAL A 306 -6.95 -15.83 3.11
C VAL A 306 -7.89 -15.31 4.21
N TRP A 307 -7.32 -14.58 5.17
CA TRP A 307 -8.04 -14.03 6.35
C TRP A 307 -8.67 -15.07 7.29
N SER A 308 -8.18 -16.32 7.28
CA SER A 308 -8.62 -17.35 8.22
C SER A 308 -8.21 -17.08 9.67
N GLU A 309 -7.33 -16.13 9.91
CA GLU A 309 -6.99 -15.60 11.25
C GLU A 309 -8.18 -15.05 12.02
N PHE A 310 -9.32 -14.76 11.38
CA PHE A 310 -10.56 -14.34 12.02
C PHE A 310 -11.65 -15.44 12.04
N ALA A 311 -11.36 -16.65 11.55
CA ALA A 311 -12.37 -17.70 11.40
C ALA A 311 -13.00 -18.14 12.74
N LYS A 312 -12.25 -18.03 13.86
CA LYS A 312 -12.78 -18.35 15.19
C LYS A 312 -13.91 -17.42 15.63
N TRP A 313 -14.02 -16.22 15.08
CA TRP A 313 -15.11 -15.30 15.38
C TRP A 313 -16.42 -15.61 14.66
N GLU A 314 -16.45 -16.56 13.72
CA GLU A 314 -17.71 -17.00 13.09
C GLU A 314 -18.62 -17.72 14.08
N LYS A 315 -18.02 -18.41 15.06
CA LYS A 315 -18.72 -19.20 16.08
C LYS A 315 -18.05 -18.99 17.44
N ILE A 316 -18.32 -17.82 18.02
CA ILE A 316 -17.90 -17.50 19.39
C ILE A 316 -18.73 -18.35 20.37
N SER A 317 -18.08 -18.95 21.37
CA SER A 317 -18.74 -19.79 22.36
C SER A 317 -19.74 -18.97 23.20
N PRO A 318 -20.82 -19.57 23.73
CA PRO A 318 -21.73 -18.87 24.65
C PRO A 318 -21.02 -18.27 25.86
N GLU A 319 -19.96 -18.92 26.34
CA GLU A 319 -19.13 -18.47 27.46
C GLU A 319 -18.34 -17.21 27.09
N ASP A 320 -17.67 -17.21 25.94
CA ASP A 320 -16.93 -16.04 25.44
C ASP A 320 -17.87 -14.89 25.05
N ALA A 321 -19.07 -15.20 24.55
CA ALA A 321 -20.06 -14.20 24.18
C ALA A 321 -20.55 -13.39 25.40
N LYS A 322 -20.60 -13.99 26.60
CA LYS A 322 -21.06 -13.33 27.83
C LYS A 322 -20.15 -12.19 28.30
N VAL A 323 -18.88 -12.19 27.90
CA VAL A 323 -17.91 -11.14 28.29
C VAL A 323 -17.76 -10.03 27.24
N LEU A 324 -18.49 -10.11 26.13
CA LEU A 324 -18.52 -9.10 25.08
C LEU A 324 -19.80 -8.28 25.16
N THR A 325 -19.74 -7.00 24.78
CA THR A 325 -20.99 -6.25 24.51
C THR A 325 -21.67 -6.80 23.24
N PRO A 326 -22.98 -6.62 23.07
CA PRO A 326 -23.68 -7.01 21.84
C PRO A 326 -23.04 -6.44 20.58
N GLU A 327 -22.55 -5.19 20.64
CA GLU A 327 -21.90 -4.50 19.51
C GLU A 327 -20.54 -5.13 19.20
N GLN A 328 -19.73 -5.44 20.23
CA GLN A 328 -18.44 -6.11 20.06
C GLN A 328 -18.61 -7.49 19.44
N LEU A 329 -19.58 -8.27 19.93
CA LEU A 329 -19.91 -9.59 19.39
C LEU A 329 -20.33 -9.49 17.92
N ALA A 330 -21.26 -8.57 17.62
CA ALA A 330 -21.74 -8.35 16.25
C ALA A 330 -20.63 -7.93 15.29
N PHE A 331 -19.71 -7.06 15.73
CA PHE A 331 -18.59 -6.62 14.92
C PHE A 331 -17.59 -7.76 14.64
N ARG A 332 -17.23 -8.55 15.66
CA ARG A 332 -16.34 -9.71 15.48
C ARG A 332 -16.92 -10.72 14.48
N GLN A 333 -18.21 -11.02 14.61
CA GLN A 333 -18.92 -11.87 13.65
C GLN A 333 -18.95 -11.25 12.24
N SER A 334 -19.10 -9.92 12.14
CA SER A 334 -19.06 -9.18 10.88
C SER A 334 -17.71 -9.27 10.18
N VAL A 335 -16.60 -9.12 10.90
CA VAL A 335 -15.23 -9.33 10.38
C VAL A 335 -15.09 -10.74 9.80
N ALA A 336 -15.54 -11.75 10.54
CA ALA A 336 -15.43 -13.14 10.13
C ALA A 336 -16.30 -13.46 8.90
N ARG A 337 -17.54 -12.93 8.85
CA ARG A 337 -18.39 -13.00 7.66
C ARG A 337 -17.76 -12.28 6.48
N GLY A 338 -17.14 -11.12 6.69
CA GLY A 338 -16.44 -10.38 5.64
C GLY A 338 -15.29 -11.18 5.04
N ALA A 339 -14.50 -11.85 5.87
CA ALA A 339 -13.45 -12.77 5.43
C ALA A 339 -14.02 -13.92 4.57
N ARG A 340 -15.19 -14.45 4.93
CA ARG A 340 -15.90 -15.47 4.15
C ARG A 340 -16.42 -14.92 2.81
N VAL A 341 -17.10 -13.78 2.82
CA VAL A 341 -17.59 -13.11 1.59
C VAL A 341 -16.43 -12.86 0.63
N PHE A 342 -15.29 -12.40 1.14
CA PHE A 342 -14.07 -12.15 0.36
C PHE A 342 -13.55 -13.40 -0.37
N ARG A 343 -13.64 -14.57 0.28
CA ARG A 343 -13.21 -15.85 -0.30
C ARG A 343 -14.25 -16.48 -1.21
N ASP A 344 -15.52 -16.40 -0.84
CA ASP A 344 -16.54 -17.31 -1.36
C ASP A 344 -17.52 -16.64 -2.32
N LYS A 345 -17.74 -15.31 -2.22
CA LYS A 345 -18.64 -14.60 -3.14
C LYS A 345 -17.98 -14.50 -4.51
N MET A 346 -18.39 -15.38 -5.41
CA MET A 346 -17.94 -15.36 -6.80
C MET A 346 -18.74 -14.39 -7.66
N PHE A 347 -18.04 -13.70 -8.55
CA PHE A 347 -18.57 -12.78 -9.55
C PHE A 347 -17.82 -12.95 -10.88
N LEU A 348 -18.33 -12.31 -11.93
CA LEU A 348 -17.71 -12.32 -13.25
C LEU A 348 -16.68 -11.19 -13.36
N ILE A 349 -15.41 -11.55 -13.56
CA ILE A 349 -14.34 -10.62 -13.86
C ILE A 349 -14.30 -10.47 -15.38
N THR A 350 -14.60 -9.27 -15.86
CA THR A 350 -14.59 -8.90 -17.29
C THR A 350 -13.57 -7.82 -17.58
N ASP A 351 -13.04 -7.82 -18.80
CA ASP A 351 -12.26 -6.71 -19.38
C ASP A 351 -11.13 -6.16 -18.50
N THR A 352 -10.50 -7.06 -17.75
CA THR A 352 -9.41 -6.76 -16.84
C THR A 352 -8.11 -7.24 -17.48
N ALA A 353 -7.33 -6.30 -18.03
CA ALA A 353 -6.04 -6.64 -18.62
C ALA A 353 -5.13 -7.23 -17.55
N GLY A 354 -4.45 -8.34 -17.84
CA GLY A 354 -3.69 -9.09 -16.83
C GLY A 354 -4.54 -10.11 -16.05
N ILE A 355 -5.83 -10.25 -16.34
CA ILE A 355 -6.67 -11.36 -15.84
C ILE A 355 -7.40 -12.03 -16.99
N ASN A 356 -8.07 -11.24 -17.83
CA ASN A 356 -8.82 -11.75 -18.97
C ASN A 356 -8.00 -11.83 -20.26
N SER A 357 -6.77 -11.28 -20.27
CA SER A 357 -5.88 -11.22 -21.43
C SER A 357 -4.40 -10.98 -21.00
N ARG A 358 -3.39 -11.31 -21.82
CA ARG A 358 -3.42 -11.87 -23.19
C ARG A 358 -3.57 -13.39 -23.24
N ILE A 359 -2.99 -14.11 -22.28
CA ILE A 359 -3.31 -15.53 -22.06
C ILE A 359 -4.61 -15.60 -21.28
N GLY A 360 -4.61 -14.93 -20.12
CA GLY A 360 -5.77 -14.76 -19.27
C GLY A 360 -6.42 -16.07 -18.82
N PHE A 361 -7.53 -15.93 -18.09
CA PHE A 361 -8.28 -17.04 -17.52
C PHE A 361 -9.71 -17.15 -18.13
N GLY A 362 -9.89 -16.58 -19.32
CA GLY A 362 -11.20 -16.39 -19.98
C GLY A 362 -11.74 -14.97 -19.79
N ASN A 363 -12.72 -14.55 -20.62
CA ASN A 363 -13.43 -13.27 -20.50
C ASN A 363 -14.93 -13.47 -20.80
N PRO A 364 -15.82 -13.46 -19.79
CA PRO A 364 -15.54 -13.34 -18.36
C PRO A 364 -14.85 -14.57 -17.76
N VAL A 365 -14.23 -14.40 -16.60
CA VAL A 365 -13.86 -15.50 -15.69
C VAL A 365 -14.64 -15.37 -14.39
N ARG A 366 -15.18 -16.48 -13.86
CA ARG A 366 -15.91 -16.49 -12.59
C ARG A 366 -14.97 -16.80 -11.44
N ASN A 367 -14.77 -15.86 -10.52
CA ASN A 367 -13.92 -16.04 -9.34
C ASN A 367 -14.31 -15.07 -8.21
N SER A 368 -13.56 -15.04 -7.11
CA SER A 368 -13.78 -14.13 -5.96
C SER A 368 -12.55 -13.23 -5.70
N CYS A 369 -12.58 -12.42 -4.64
CA CYS A 369 -11.51 -11.46 -4.33
C CYS A 369 -10.14 -12.14 -4.17
N VAL A 370 -10.13 -13.36 -3.63
CA VAL A 370 -8.93 -14.18 -3.46
C VAL A 370 -8.33 -14.70 -4.76
N PHE A 371 -8.88 -14.37 -5.92
CA PHE A 371 -8.19 -14.64 -7.18
C PHE A 371 -6.91 -13.80 -7.30
N CYS A 372 -7.04 -12.50 -7.04
CA CYS A 372 -5.95 -11.53 -7.06
C CYS A 372 -5.33 -11.34 -5.67
N HIS A 373 -6.16 -11.32 -4.63
CA HIS A 373 -5.73 -11.15 -3.25
C HIS A 373 -5.49 -12.49 -2.56
N ASN A 374 -4.52 -13.25 -3.09
CA ASN A 374 -4.43 -14.69 -2.87
C ASN A 374 -3.35 -15.13 -1.85
N MET A 375 -2.46 -14.25 -1.40
CA MET A 375 -1.49 -14.57 -0.34
C MET A 375 -2.17 -14.58 1.02
N SER A 376 -2.09 -15.72 1.72
CA SER A 376 -2.85 -16.02 2.94
C SER A 376 -2.84 -14.91 3.99
N GLN A 377 -1.67 -14.32 4.28
CA GLN A 377 -1.50 -13.34 5.35
C GLN A 377 -1.48 -11.87 4.89
N MET A 378 -1.40 -11.56 3.59
CA MET A 378 -1.20 -10.17 3.14
C MET A 378 -2.16 -9.73 2.06
N GLY A 379 -2.85 -10.67 1.40
CA GLY A 379 -3.74 -10.37 0.29
C GLY A 379 -3.02 -9.72 -0.89
N ASN A 380 -1.68 -9.71 -0.95
CA ASN A 380 -0.98 -9.45 -2.20
C ASN A 380 -0.95 -10.71 -3.05
N ASP A 381 -0.54 -10.57 -4.30
CA ASP A 381 -0.56 -11.67 -5.25
C ASP A 381 0.70 -12.54 -5.12
N VAL A 382 0.51 -13.84 -4.86
CA VAL A 382 1.57 -14.85 -4.82
C VAL A 382 2.08 -15.19 -6.22
N ALA A 383 1.22 -15.07 -7.23
CA ALA A 383 1.52 -15.32 -8.65
C ALA A 383 1.61 -13.97 -9.36
N PRO A 384 2.75 -13.29 -9.26
CA PRO A 384 2.78 -11.86 -9.46
C PRO A 384 2.50 -11.45 -10.90
N GLY A 385 1.77 -10.34 -11.03
CA GLY A 385 1.52 -9.68 -12.31
C GLY A 385 0.67 -8.42 -12.11
N GLN A 386 0.82 -7.46 -13.02
CA GLN A 386 0.10 -6.20 -12.99
C GLN A 386 -1.28 -6.37 -13.66
N VAL A 387 -2.30 -5.70 -13.13
CA VAL A 387 -3.69 -5.79 -13.60
C VAL A 387 -4.27 -4.41 -13.83
N ASP A 388 -5.10 -4.25 -14.86
CA ASP A 388 -5.89 -3.05 -15.07
C ASP A 388 -7.33 -3.28 -14.61
N LEU A 389 -7.65 -2.76 -13.42
CA LEU A 389 -9.01 -2.79 -12.88
C LEU A 389 -9.92 -1.72 -13.50
N GLY A 390 -9.36 -0.80 -14.29
CA GLY A 390 -10.06 0.38 -14.79
C GLY A 390 -10.10 1.52 -13.78
N THR A 391 -9.10 1.64 -12.90
CA THR A 391 -9.03 2.74 -11.92
C THR A 391 -8.54 4.05 -12.55
N THR A 392 -7.79 3.96 -13.65
CA THR A 392 -7.21 5.10 -14.39
C THR A 392 -7.56 5.10 -15.87
N THR A 393 -8.05 3.99 -16.41
CA THR A 393 -8.38 3.82 -17.83
C THR A 393 -9.88 3.89 -18.10
N MET A 394 -10.28 4.66 -19.10
CA MET A 394 -11.67 4.77 -19.55
C MET A 394 -12.12 3.50 -20.31
N PRO A 395 -13.41 3.12 -20.25
CA PRO A 395 -14.54 3.87 -19.69
C PRO A 395 -14.79 3.62 -18.19
N PHE A 396 -14.01 2.75 -17.55
CA PHE A 396 -14.27 2.32 -16.17
C PHE A 396 -13.81 3.33 -15.10
N ALA A 397 -12.81 4.14 -15.43
CA ALA A 397 -12.25 5.11 -14.49
C ALA A 397 -13.21 6.29 -14.24
N ASP A 398 -13.28 6.72 -12.98
CA ASP A 398 -13.98 7.95 -12.61
C ASP A 398 -13.31 9.17 -13.27
N PRO A 399 -14.07 10.23 -13.62
CA PRO A 399 -13.57 11.35 -14.41
C PRO A 399 -12.78 12.36 -13.56
N TRP A 400 -11.54 12.02 -13.19
CA TRP A 400 -10.64 12.91 -12.42
C TRP A 400 -10.05 14.03 -13.28
N ARG A 401 -10.75 15.15 -13.36
CA ARG A 401 -10.39 16.29 -14.23
C ARG A 401 -9.10 16.99 -13.84
N ASP A 402 -8.68 16.85 -12.59
CA ASP A 402 -7.45 17.41 -12.01
C ASP A 402 -6.22 16.50 -12.19
N LEU A 403 -6.40 15.29 -12.75
CA LEU A 403 -5.33 14.43 -13.25
C LEU A 403 -5.12 14.63 -14.76
N PRO A 404 -3.89 14.39 -15.27
CA PRO A 404 -3.63 14.40 -16.70
C PRO A 404 -4.46 13.31 -17.40
N LEU A 405 -4.80 13.55 -18.66
CA LEU A 405 -5.44 12.56 -19.52
C LEU A 405 -4.56 12.35 -20.74
N PHE A 406 -4.18 11.09 -20.95
CA PHE A 406 -3.40 10.67 -22.10
C PHE A 406 -4.29 9.93 -23.09
N ARG A 407 -4.08 10.19 -24.38
CA ARG A 407 -4.56 9.35 -25.47
C ARG A 407 -3.40 8.46 -25.91
N ILE A 408 -3.59 7.15 -25.77
CA ILE A 408 -2.65 6.13 -26.22
C ILE A 408 -3.15 5.58 -27.54
N THR A 409 -2.30 5.55 -28.56
CA THR A 409 -2.61 4.89 -29.84
C THR A 409 -1.67 3.71 -30.03
N CYS A 410 -2.21 2.49 -29.94
CA CYS A 410 -1.42 1.28 -30.18
C CYS A 410 -0.96 1.24 -31.64
N LEU A 411 0.33 1.04 -31.88
CA LEU A 411 0.95 0.94 -33.20
C LEU A 411 0.90 -0.48 -33.80
N LYS A 412 0.84 -1.52 -32.95
CA LYS A 412 0.86 -2.94 -33.37
C LYS A 412 -0.49 -3.63 -33.23
N THR A 413 -0.64 -4.53 -32.27
CA THR A 413 -1.91 -5.20 -31.95
C THR A 413 -2.78 -4.30 -31.08
N PRO A 414 -4.11 -4.19 -31.32
CA PRO A 414 -4.99 -3.38 -30.48
C PRO A 414 -4.97 -3.87 -29.04
N HIS A 415 -5.26 -2.99 -28.09
CA HIS A 415 -5.45 -3.41 -26.71
C HIS A 415 -6.64 -4.38 -26.63
N PRO A 416 -6.52 -5.51 -25.93
CA PRO A 416 -7.52 -6.58 -25.92
C PRO A 416 -8.90 -6.15 -25.42
N HIS A 417 -8.97 -5.08 -24.61
CA HIS A 417 -10.22 -4.61 -24.00
C HIS A 417 -10.64 -3.19 -24.42
N TYR A 418 -9.72 -2.40 -24.98
CA TYR A 418 -9.95 -0.98 -25.28
C TYR A 418 -9.77 -0.64 -26.76
N GLY A 419 -9.29 -1.58 -27.58
CA GLY A 419 -9.06 -1.35 -29.00
C GLY A 419 -7.79 -0.55 -29.28
N ARG A 420 -7.80 0.20 -30.38
CA ARG A 420 -6.62 0.91 -30.91
C ARG A 420 -6.27 2.16 -30.10
N VAL A 421 -7.29 2.87 -29.62
CA VAL A 421 -7.18 4.17 -28.97
C VAL A 421 -7.70 4.04 -27.55
N ILE A 422 -6.87 4.43 -26.58
CA ILE A 422 -7.14 4.26 -25.15
C ILE A 422 -7.00 5.61 -24.47
N TYR A 423 -7.92 5.95 -23.58
CA TYR A 423 -7.80 7.13 -22.74
C TYR A 423 -7.51 6.73 -21.30
N THR A 424 -6.41 7.23 -20.75
CA THR A 424 -6.00 6.87 -19.39
C THR A 424 -5.32 8.04 -18.67
N MET A 425 -5.47 8.10 -17.36
CA MET A 425 -4.81 9.08 -16.50
C MET A 425 -3.41 8.61 -16.04
N ASP A 426 -3.15 7.31 -16.16
CA ASP A 426 -1.85 6.71 -15.85
C ASP A 426 -1.69 5.44 -16.71
N PRO A 427 -0.79 5.44 -17.70
CA PRO A 427 -0.54 4.26 -18.53
C PRO A 427 0.01 3.06 -17.74
N GLY A 428 0.44 3.24 -16.48
CA GLY A 428 0.81 2.16 -15.58
C GLY A 428 2.05 1.41 -16.06
N PHE A 429 1.95 0.09 -16.09
CA PHE A 429 3.04 -0.82 -16.48
C PHE A 429 3.50 -0.63 -17.93
N ALA A 430 2.67 -0.07 -18.81
CA ALA A 430 3.11 0.32 -20.16
C ALA A 430 4.29 1.31 -20.14
N MET A 431 4.41 2.14 -19.10
CA MET A 431 5.56 3.03 -18.91
C MET A 431 6.83 2.32 -18.46
N THR A 432 6.78 1.01 -18.24
CA THR A 432 7.92 0.14 -17.93
C THR A 432 8.21 -0.82 -19.08
N THR A 433 7.17 -1.41 -19.69
CA THR A 433 7.35 -2.42 -20.74
C THR A 433 7.40 -1.86 -22.15
N GLY A 434 6.88 -0.65 -22.37
CA GLY A 434 6.67 -0.09 -23.70
C GLY A 434 5.55 -0.80 -24.49
N ARG A 435 4.77 -1.69 -23.87
CA ARG A 435 3.71 -2.45 -24.57
C ARG A 435 2.34 -1.83 -24.36
N CYS A 436 1.59 -1.63 -25.43
CA CYS A 436 0.23 -1.12 -25.42
C CYS A 436 -0.70 -2.05 -24.65
N ALA A 437 -0.46 -3.36 -24.72
CA ALA A 437 -1.21 -4.38 -23.97
C ALA A 437 -1.05 -4.28 -22.43
N ASP A 438 -0.15 -3.44 -21.93
CA ASP A 438 0.08 -3.20 -20.50
C ASP A 438 -0.46 -1.85 -20.02
N VAL A 439 -1.17 -1.10 -20.88
CA VAL A 439 -1.77 0.18 -20.52
C VAL A 439 -2.77 0.00 -19.38
N GLY A 440 -2.64 0.83 -18.35
CA GLY A 440 -3.50 0.84 -17.17
C GLY A 440 -3.16 -0.24 -16.13
N LYS A 441 -2.32 -1.22 -16.48
CA LYS A 441 -1.97 -2.29 -15.53
C LYS A 441 -1.13 -1.74 -14.38
N ILE A 442 -1.47 -2.14 -13.17
CA ILE A 442 -0.73 -1.78 -11.96
C ILE A 442 -0.66 -2.95 -10.99
N THR A 443 0.33 -2.93 -10.10
CA THR A 443 0.54 -3.92 -9.07
C THR A 443 -0.59 -3.85 -8.04
N LEU A 444 -1.10 -5.02 -7.67
CA LEU A 444 -2.12 -5.19 -6.63
C LEU A 444 -1.59 -4.69 -5.28
N GLN A 445 -2.43 -3.96 -4.56
CA GLN A 445 -2.03 -3.34 -3.29
C GLN A 445 -2.08 -4.35 -2.14
N SER A 446 -1.16 -4.25 -1.19
CA SER A 446 -1.23 -5.00 0.06
C SER A 446 -2.39 -4.49 0.92
N MET A 447 -3.02 -5.39 1.68
CA MET A 447 -4.23 -5.08 2.44
C MET A 447 -4.01 -4.86 3.95
N ARG A 448 -2.76 -4.92 4.43
CA ARG A 448 -2.44 -4.67 5.84
C ARG A 448 -2.38 -3.18 6.16
N GLY A 449 -2.85 -2.83 7.36
CA GLY A 449 -2.84 -1.46 7.88
C GLY A 449 -3.67 -0.48 7.06
N LEU A 450 -4.74 -0.95 6.38
CA LEU A 450 -5.54 -0.09 5.50
C LEU A 450 -6.18 1.07 6.29
N ALA A 451 -6.73 0.79 7.47
CA ALA A 451 -7.42 1.78 8.31
C ALA A 451 -6.59 3.03 8.67
N ALA A 452 -5.27 2.98 8.56
CA ALA A 452 -4.36 4.07 8.90
C ALA A 452 -3.96 4.96 7.72
N ARG A 453 -4.31 4.59 6.48
CA ARG A 453 -3.66 5.18 5.28
C ARG A 453 -4.60 5.55 4.14
N ALA A 454 -5.85 5.91 4.43
CA ALA A 454 -6.76 6.44 3.42
C ALA A 454 -6.21 7.70 2.71
N PRO A 455 -6.64 8.03 1.48
CA PRO A 455 -7.47 7.21 0.57
C PRO A 455 -6.77 5.94 0.03
N TYR A 456 -7.43 5.22 -0.90
CA TYR A 456 -6.99 3.92 -1.41
C TYR A 456 -6.93 3.88 -2.94
N PHE A 457 -6.40 2.77 -3.47
CA PHE A 457 -5.90 2.61 -4.84
C PHE A 457 -4.66 3.48 -5.12
N SER A 458 -3.95 3.17 -6.21
CA SER A 458 -2.72 3.89 -6.58
C SER A 458 -2.93 5.39 -6.83
N ASN A 459 -4.13 5.79 -7.22
CA ASN A 459 -4.54 7.15 -7.54
C ASN A 459 -5.39 7.82 -6.45
N GLY A 460 -5.56 7.19 -5.28
CA GLY A 460 -6.34 7.76 -4.18
C GLY A 460 -7.85 7.87 -4.47
N LEU A 461 -8.36 6.98 -5.34
CA LEU A 461 -9.76 6.92 -5.79
C LEU A 461 -10.76 6.81 -4.63
N ALA A 462 -10.57 5.84 -3.74
CA ALA A 462 -11.51 5.54 -2.67
C ALA A 462 -11.14 6.30 -1.41
N LYS A 463 -12.04 7.17 -0.94
CA LYS A 463 -11.83 8.02 0.25
C LYS A 463 -11.79 7.23 1.55
N ASP A 464 -12.51 6.12 1.60
CA ASP A 464 -12.64 5.25 2.76
C ASP A 464 -12.71 3.76 2.32
N LEU A 465 -12.77 2.86 3.30
CA LEU A 465 -12.79 1.42 3.06
C LEU A 465 -14.05 0.97 2.31
N ARG A 466 -15.18 1.65 2.57
CA ARG A 466 -16.45 1.38 1.89
C ARG A 466 -16.35 1.70 0.40
N GLY A 467 -15.68 2.78 0.03
CA GLY A 467 -15.41 3.16 -1.35
C GLY A 467 -14.57 2.14 -2.12
N ILE A 468 -13.74 1.32 -1.46
CA ILE A 468 -13.08 0.17 -2.10
C ILE A 468 -14.13 -0.84 -2.54
N VAL A 469 -15.01 -1.25 -1.63
CA VAL A 469 -16.04 -2.26 -1.90
C VAL A 469 -17.00 -1.77 -2.98
N ASP A 470 -17.48 -0.53 -2.88
CA ASP A 470 -18.41 0.05 -3.85
C ASP A 470 -17.78 0.20 -5.24
N TYR A 471 -16.47 0.47 -5.33
CA TYR A 471 -15.78 0.46 -6.61
C TYR A 471 -15.81 -0.93 -7.27
N TYR A 472 -15.44 -1.98 -6.54
CA TYR A 472 -15.45 -3.35 -7.09
C TYR A 472 -16.87 -3.81 -7.43
N ASP A 473 -17.86 -3.51 -6.57
CA ASP A 473 -19.27 -3.84 -6.80
C ASP A 473 -19.78 -3.20 -8.10
N ARG A 474 -19.48 -1.91 -8.31
CA ARG A 474 -19.82 -1.18 -9.54
C ARG A 474 -19.05 -1.71 -10.75
N ARG A 475 -17.73 -1.91 -10.63
CA ARG A 475 -16.85 -2.30 -11.74
C ARG A 475 -17.20 -3.67 -12.32
N TYR A 476 -17.64 -4.61 -11.48
CA TYR A 476 -17.93 -5.98 -11.88
C TYR A 476 -19.41 -6.36 -11.75
N ASN A 477 -20.28 -5.41 -11.39
CA ASN A 477 -21.69 -5.64 -11.13
C ASN A 477 -21.91 -6.85 -10.19
N ILE A 478 -21.21 -6.85 -9.05
CA ILE A 478 -21.13 -8.03 -8.15
C ILE A 478 -22.48 -8.31 -7.49
N GLY A 479 -23.22 -7.25 -7.13
CA GLY A 479 -24.49 -7.37 -6.46
C GLY A 479 -24.33 -7.71 -4.98
N TYR A 480 -23.38 -7.07 -4.30
CA TYR A 480 -23.27 -7.18 -2.86
C TYR A 480 -24.49 -6.57 -2.18
N THR A 481 -25.06 -7.30 -1.22
CA THR A 481 -26.02 -6.73 -0.27
C THR A 481 -25.33 -5.72 0.65
N GLU A 482 -26.10 -4.81 1.26
CA GLU A 482 -25.53 -3.85 2.23
C GLU A 482 -24.83 -4.55 3.40
N GLN A 483 -25.33 -5.70 3.84
CA GLN A 483 -24.68 -6.50 4.88
C GLN A 483 -23.31 -7.01 4.41
N GLU A 484 -23.20 -7.54 3.20
CA GLU A 484 -21.93 -8.01 2.63
C GLU A 484 -20.93 -6.85 2.48
N LYS A 485 -21.40 -5.67 2.07
CA LYS A 485 -20.55 -4.47 1.97
C LYS A 485 -20.03 -4.03 3.33
N GLN A 486 -20.89 -4.03 4.35
CA GLN A 486 -20.50 -3.71 5.72
C GLN A 486 -19.53 -4.74 6.28
N ASP A 487 -19.79 -6.03 6.06
CA ASP A 487 -18.93 -7.12 6.52
C ASP A 487 -17.53 -7.04 5.88
N LEU A 488 -17.44 -6.78 4.56
CA LEU A 488 -16.16 -6.54 3.88
C LEU A 488 -15.43 -5.30 4.41
N THR A 489 -16.17 -4.21 4.66
CA THR A 489 -15.62 -2.97 5.22
C THR A 489 -15.04 -3.19 6.62
N ASN A 490 -15.77 -3.91 7.48
CA ASN A 490 -15.34 -4.26 8.83
C ASN A 490 -14.14 -5.22 8.82
N MET A 491 -14.13 -6.19 7.90
CA MET A 491 -12.98 -7.05 7.71
C MET A 491 -11.73 -6.24 7.34
N MET A 492 -11.81 -5.35 6.35
CA MET A 492 -10.67 -4.52 5.94
C MET A 492 -10.22 -3.53 7.03
N SER A 493 -11.11 -3.09 7.92
CA SER A 493 -10.73 -2.21 9.04
C SER A 493 -9.96 -2.95 10.14
N ALA A 494 -10.01 -4.28 10.16
CA ALA A 494 -9.28 -5.14 11.08
C ALA A 494 -7.92 -5.66 10.52
N LEU A 495 -7.52 -5.27 9.31
CA LEU A 495 -6.32 -5.81 8.64
C LEU A 495 -5.00 -5.11 8.97
#